data_AF-K5WR25-F1
#
_entry.id   AF-K5WR25-F1
#
_cell.length_a   1.000
_cell.length_b   1.000
_cell.length_c   1.000
_cell.angle_alpha   90.00
_cell.angle_beta   90.00
_cell.angle_gamma   90.00
#
_symmetry.space_group_name_H-M   'P 1'
#
loop_
_entity.id
_entity.type
_entity.pdbx_description
1 polymer ?
#
loop_
_entity_poly.entity_id
_entity_poly.type
_entity_poly.pdbx_seq_one_letter_code
_entity_poly.pdbx_strand_id
1 'polypeptide(L)'
;MATQRQDLLKRQLAVHEEAALQIRRELNSFAYISRLPTEILSIIFQYCPCFDPVQHSQAISRAWTVVLHVCQRWRQTAIHTSSLWTTLALPAPLGFVDAALERSKGLLLHVSVHQWGAYLSNSPQSQKIFSQMPRICSLE
;
A
#
# COMPACT_ATOMS: atom_id res chain seq x y z
N MET A 1 35.68 -15.40 -16.32
CA MET A 1 35.75 -15.98 -14.96
C MET A 1 35.13 -15.07 -13.87
N ALA A 2 35.36 -13.75 -13.87
CA ALA A 2 34.79 -12.83 -12.85
C ALA A 2 33.24 -12.87 -12.76
N THR A 3 32.56 -12.93 -13.90
CA THR A 3 31.08 -13.00 -13.97
C THR A 3 30.52 -14.25 -13.29
N GLN A 4 31.18 -15.40 -13.46
CA GLN A 4 30.75 -16.68 -12.89
C GLN A 4 30.87 -16.70 -11.35
N ARG A 5 31.91 -16.06 -10.79
CA ARG A 5 32.05 -15.90 -9.34
C ARG A 5 31.01 -14.93 -8.78
N GLN A 6 30.73 -13.83 -9.49
CA GLN A 6 29.70 -12.86 -9.09
C GLN A 6 28.30 -13.49 -9.08
N ASP A 7 27.98 -14.31 -10.09
CA ASP A 7 26.70 -15.01 -10.16
C ASP A 7 26.54 -16.04 -9.03
N LEU A 8 27.62 -16.75 -8.68
CA LEU A 8 27.63 -17.67 -7.55
C LEU A 8 27.34 -16.94 -6.23
N LEU A 9 27.99 -15.81 -5.99
CA LEU A 9 27.77 -15.01 -4.77
C LEU A 9 26.34 -14.47 -4.69
N LYS A 10 25.77 -14.01 -5.81
CA LYS A 10 24.36 -13.57 -5.86
C LYS A 10 23.39 -14.71 -5.51
N ARG A 11 23.65 -15.92 -6.00
CA ARG A 11 22.83 -17.09 -5.66
C ARG A 11 22.93 -17.44 -4.17
N GLN A 12 24.14 -17.40 -3.60
CA GLN A 12 24.34 -17.64 -2.16
C GLN A 12 23.60 -16.59 -1.32
N LEU A 13 23.71 -15.31 -1.69
CA LEU A 13 22.99 -14.23 -1.02
C LEU A 13 21.48 -14.46 -1.03
N ALA A 14 20.90 -14.78 -2.20
CA ALA A 14 19.47 -15.04 -2.33
C ALA A 14 18.99 -16.21 -1.45
N VAL A 15 19.79 -17.28 -1.34
CA VAL A 15 19.46 -18.43 -0.46
C VAL A 15 19.48 -18.03 1.01
N HIS A 16 20.48 -17.26 1.45
CA HIS A 16 20.56 -16.79 2.83
C HIS A 16 19.45 -15.77 3.16
N GLU A 17 19.06 -14.93 2.21
CA GLU A 17 17.94 -14.00 2.36
C GLU A 17 16.61 -14.75 2.54
N GLU A 18 16.34 -15.78 1.73
CA GLU A 18 15.12 -16.58 1.90
C GLU A 18 15.09 -17.30 3.26
N ALA A 19 16.22 -17.87 3.69
CA ALA A 19 16.33 -18.50 5.00
C ALA A 19 16.06 -17.49 6.14
N ALA A 20 16.61 -16.27 6.03
CA ALA A 20 16.36 -15.21 7.00
C ALA A 20 14.89 -14.75 7.01
N LEU A 21 14.25 -14.67 5.84
CA LEU A 21 12.82 -14.36 5.72
C LEU A 21 11.95 -15.44 6.37
N GLN A 22 12.28 -16.72 6.18
CA GLN A 22 11.56 -17.83 6.80
C GLN A 22 11.64 -17.76 8.33
N ILE A 23 12.84 -17.61 8.89
CA ILE A 23 13.03 -17.45 10.34
C ILE A 23 12.23 -16.27 10.86
N ARG A 24 12.24 -15.14 10.14
CA ARG A 24 11.47 -13.95 10.56
C ARG A 24 9.96 -14.18 10.49
N ARG A 25 9.45 -14.97 9.55
CA ARG A 25 8.02 -15.38 9.51
C ARG A 25 7.66 -16.22 10.74
N GLU A 26 8.50 -17.19 11.09
CA GLU A 26 8.30 -18.05 12.27
C GLU A 26 8.34 -17.22 13.56
N LEU A 27 9.33 -16.35 13.72
CA LEU A 27 9.42 -15.44 14.87
C LEU A 27 8.18 -14.54 14.99
N ASN A 28 7.73 -13.96 13.87
CA ASN A 28 6.53 -13.14 13.84
C ASN A 28 5.26 -13.93 14.21
N SER A 29 5.20 -15.24 13.96
CA SER A 29 4.05 -16.08 14.32
C SER A 29 3.83 -16.19 15.83
N PHE A 30 4.88 -15.98 16.63
CA PHE A 30 4.76 -15.98 18.09
C PHE A 30 4.16 -14.67 18.65
N ALA A 31 4.18 -13.58 17.88
CA ALA A 31 3.57 -12.32 18.31
C ALA A 31 2.06 -12.46 18.47
N TYR A 32 1.49 -11.92 19.55
CA TYR A 32 0.05 -12.02 19.85
C TYR A 32 -0.83 -11.51 18.70
N ILE A 33 -0.44 -10.40 18.08
CA ILE A 33 -1.18 -9.82 16.95
C ILE A 33 -1.19 -10.73 15.72
N SER A 34 -0.17 -11.59 15.56
CA SER A 34 -0.12 -12.59 14.49
C SER A 34 -1.05 -13.79 14.75
N ARG A 35 -1.70 -13.89 15.93
CA ARG A 35 -2.70 -14.93 16.19
C ARG A 35 -4.11 -14.50 15.74
N LEU A 36 -4.30 -13.21 15.44
CA LEU A 36 -5.59 -12.69 15.01
C LEU A 36 -5.95 -13.18 13.59
N PRO A 37 -7.20 -13.58 13.33
CA PRO A 37 -7.67 -13.85 11.97
C PRO A 37 -7.43 -12.66 11.03
N THR A 38 -7.31 -12.94 9.73
CA THR A 38 -7.07 -11.90 8.70
C THR A 38 -8.17 -10.86 8.66
N GLU A 39 -9.42 -11.26 8.93
CA GLU A 39 -10.60 -10.40 8.99
C GLU A 39 -10.44 -9.35 10.10
N ILE A 40 -9.96 -9.76 11.27
CA ILE A 40 -9.74 -8.85 12.40
C ILE A 40 -8.59 -7.90 12.10
N LEU A 41 -7.51 -8.38 11.47
CA LEU A 41 -6.43 -7.52 11.01
C LEU A 41 -6.91 -6.50 9.98
N SER A 42 -7.74 -6.91 9.01
CA SER A 42 -8.35 -6.01 8.02
C SER A 42 -9.21 -4.94 8.67
N ILE A 43 -9.97 -5.27 9.72
CA ILE A 43 -10.74 -4.29 10.51
C ILE A 43 -9.77 -3.31 11.20
N ILE A 44 -8.76 -3.82 11.91
CA ILE A 44 -7.76 -2.97 12.59
C ILE A 44 -7.09 -2.00 11.61
N PHE A 45 -6.71 -2.48 10.42
CA PHE A 45 -6.05 -1.64 9.41
C PHE A 45 -6.94 -0.49 8.92
N GLN A 46 -8.25 -0.69 8.84
CA GLN A 46 -9.20 0.37 8.45
C GLN A 46 -9.28 1.48 9.50
N TYR A 47 -9.06 1.15 10.77
CA TYR A 47 -9.04 2.11 11.86
C TYR A 47 -7.66 2.66 12.17
N CYS A 48 -6.63 2.28 11.41
CA CYS A 48 -5.26 2.73 11.65
C CYS A 48 -5.14 4.22 11.30
N PRO A 49 -5.14 5.14 12.28
CA PRO A 49 -5.03 6.56 12.01
C PRO A 49 -3.54 6.88 11.83
N CYS A 50 -3.17 7.70 10.84
CA CYS A 50 -1.80 8.20 10.83
C CYS A 50 -1.65 9.28 11.89
N PHE A 51 -0.75 8.99 12.82
CA PHE A 51 0.01 9.99 13.52
C PHE A 51 0.92 10.68 12.49
N ASP A 52 0.53 11.85 12.01
CA ASP A 52 1.46 12.79 11.39
C ASP A 52 1.66 13.95 12.38
N PRO A 53 2.76 13.98 13.14
CA PRO A 53 3.05 15.10 14.04
C PRO A 53 3.39 16.39 13.29
N VAL A 54 3.55 16.35 11.96
CA VAL A 54 3.92 17.50 11.14
C VAL A 54 2.88 17.67 10.03
N GLN A 55 1.83 18.43 10.37
CA GLN A 55 0.78 18.90 9.47
C GLN A 55 1.28 19.23 8.05
N HIS A 56 1.16 18.28 7.12
CA HIS A 56 1.01 18.56 5.70
C HIS A 56 -0.17 17.73 5.18
N SER A 57 -1.20 18.46 4.78
CA SER A 57 -2.54 18.03 4.34
C SER A 57 -2.63 16.94 3.26
N GLN A 58 -1.51 16.36 2.80
CA GLN A 58 -1.43 15.32 1.76
C GLN A 58 -1.10 13.92 2.32
N ALA A 59 -0.70 13.80 3.59
CA ALA A 59 -0.23 12.55 4.19
C ALA A 59 -1.37 11.67 4.75
N ILE A 60 -2.53 12.25 5.05
CA ILE A 60 -3.61 11.60 5.82
C ILE A 60 -4.23 10.41 5.06
N SER A 61 -4.38 10.47 3.73
CA SER A 61 -5.01 9.38 2.95
C SER A 61 -4.12 8.14 2.78
N ARG A 62 -2.80 8.26 2.89
CA ARG A 62 -1.84 7.14 2.76
C ARG A 62 -1.37 6.60 4.11
N ALA A 63 -1.88 7.17 5.19
CA ALA A 63 -1.67 6.81 6.57
C ALA A 63 -1.51 5.31 6.84
N TRP A 64 -2.53 4.56 6.45
CA TRP A 64 -2.65 3.14 6.72
C TRP A 64 -1.55 2.32 6.01
N THR A 65 -0.89 2.85 4.97
CA THR A 65 0.11 2.10 4.19
C THR A 65 1.31 1.65 5.02
N VAL A 66 1.54 2.22 6.21
CA VAL A 66 2.54 1.72 7.17
C VAL A 66 2.36 0.24 7.49
N VAL A 67 1.12 -0.27 7.48
CA VAL A 67 0.84 -1.69 7.74
C VAL A 67 1.39 -2.61 6.64
N LEU A 68 1.65 -2.08 5.42
CA LEU A 68 2.28 -2.82 4.32
C LEU A 68 3.76 -3.15 4.58
N HIS A 69 4.38 -2.46 5.54
CA HIS A 69 5.81 -2.56 5.84
C HIS A 69 6.13 -3.36 7.10
N VAL A 70 5.12 -3.78 7.88
CA VAL A 70 5.34 -4.49 9.16
C VAL A 70 5.86 -5.91 8.95
N CYS A 71 5.10 -6.75 8.25
CA CYS A 71 5.52 -8.10 7.91
C CYS A 71 4.77 -8.60 6.67
N GLN A 72 5.20 -9.74 6.12
CA GLN A 72 4.58 -10.31 4.91
C GLN A 72 3.09 -10.61 5.10
N ARG A 73 2.67 -11.11 6.28
CA ARG A 73 1.26 -11.39 6.55
C ARG A 73 0.41 -10.13 6.54
N TRP A 74 0.89 -9.05 7.15
CA TRP A 74 0.17 -7.78 7.19
C TRP A 74 0.06 -7.18 5.80
N ARG A 75 1.16 -7.22 5.04
CA ARG A 75 1.17 -6.81 3.64
C ARG A 75 0.16 -7.58 2.80
N GLN A 76 0.14 -8.92 2.91
CA GLN A 76 -0.81 -9.76 2.18
C GLN A 76 -2.24 -9.42 2.58
N THR A 77 -2.52 -9.31 3.87
CA THR A 77 -3.87 -8.97 4.38
C THR A 77 -4.33 -7.61 3.85
N ALA A 78 -3.48 -6.58 3.93
CA ALA A 78 -3.83 -5.23 3.50
C ALA A 78 -3.96 -5.10 1.97
N ILE A 79 -3.13 -5.80 1.18
CA ILE A 79 -3.29 -5.86 -0.29
C ILE A 79 -4.64 -6.47 -0.67
N HIS A 80 -5.10 -7.48 0.06
CA HIS A 80 -6.37 -8.16 -0.23
C HIS A 80 -7.60 -7.48 0.40
N THR A 81 -7.41 -6.46 1.23
CA THR A 81 -8.49 -5.70 1.85
C THR A 81 -8.85 -4.51 0.96
N SER A 82 -9.78 -4.70 0.02
CA SER A 82 -10.12 -3.70 -1.01
C SER A 82 -10.58 -2.35 -0.46
N SER A 83 -11.24 -2.31 0.71
CA SER A 83 -11.68 -1.06 1.35
C SER A 83 -10.53 -0.14 1.80
N LEU A 84 -9.31 -0.66 1.98
CA LEU A 84 -8.15 0.19 2.25
C LEU A 84 -7.70 1.00 1.03
N TRP A 85 -8.06 0.53 -0.17
CA TRP A 85 -7.62 1.10 -1.45
C TRP A 85 -8.67 2.03 -2.09
N THR A 86 -9.76 2.35 -1.39
CA THR A 86 -10.84 3.20 -1.93
C THR A 86 -10.63 4.69 -1.73
N THR A 87 -9.75 5.10 -0.82
CA THR A 87 -9.52 6.51 -0.49
C THR A 87 -8.22 7.03 -1.11
N LEU A 88 -8.33 7.97 -2.03
CA LEU A 88 -7.22 8.54 -2.79
C LEU A 88 -7.11 10.05 -2.54
N ALA A 89 -6.03 10.49 -1.89
CA ALA A 89 -5.64 11.89 -1.89
C ALA A 89 -4.71 12.20 -3.05
N LEU A 90 -5.02 13.26 -3.78
CA LEU A 90 -4.18 13.83 -4.82
C LEU A 90 -3.44 15.08 -4.34
N PRO A 91 -2.19 15.29 -4.80
CA PRO A 91 -1.46 14.45 -5.74
C PRO A 91 -0.89 13.15 -5.12
N ALA A 92 -0.88 12.06 -5.91
CA ALA A 92 -0.29 10.77 -5.53
C ALA A 92 0.67 10.24 -6.61
N PRO A 93 1.66 9.39 -6.25
CA PRO A 93 2.48 8.68 -7.24
C PRO A 93 1.61 7.82 -8.16
N LEU A 94 1.90 7.82 -9.47
CA LEU A 94 1.10 7.09 -10.47
C LEU A 94 0.99 5.59 -10.15
N GLY A 95 2.08 4.95 -9.74
CA GLY A 95 2.06 3.54 -9.35
C GLY A 95 1.21 3.23 -8.12
N PHE A 96 1.00 4.22 -7.23
CA PHE A 96 0.07 4.08 -6.11
C PHE A 96 -1.38 4.19 -6.59
N VAL A 97 -1.68 5.13 -7.49
CA VAL A 97 -3.00 5.25 -8.12
C VAL A 97 -3.35 3.95 -8.83
N ASP A 98 -2.42 3.39 -9.62
CA ASP A 98 -2.62 2.11 -10.31
C ASP A 98 -2.92 0.97 -9.34
N ALA A 99 -2.10 0.83 -8.29
CA ALA A 99 -2.31 -0.18 -7.27
C ALA A 99 -3.67 0.00 -6.56
N ALA A 100 -4.09 1.23 -6.29
CA ALA A 100 -5.37 1.50 -5.63
C ALA A 100 -6.56 1.18 -6.54
N LEU A 101 -6.50 1.56 -7.81
CA LEU A 101 -7.54 1.26 -8.79
C LEU A 101 -7.69 -0.25 -9.02
N GLU A 102 -6.57 -0.97 -9.09
CA GLU A 102 -6.53 -2.43 -9.21
C GLU A 102 -7.10 -3.10 -7.94
N ARG A 103 -6.62 -2.70 -6.75
CA ARG A 103 -6.92 -3.40 -5.49
C ARG A 103 -8.25 -3.03 -4.88
N SER A 104 -8.84 -1.89 -5.26
CA SER A 104 -10.21 -1.51 -4.88
C SER A 104 -11.28 -2.41 -5.51
N LYS A 105 -10.93 -3.26 -6.50
CA LYS A 105 -11.82 -4.30 -7.07
C LYS A 105 -13.24 -3.81 -7.44
N GLY A 106 -13.34 -2.63 -8.05
CA GLY A 106 -14.62 -2.08 -8.49
C GLY A 106 -15.39 -1.30 -7.43
N LEU A 107 -14.94 -1.27 -6.16
CA LEU A 107 -15.57 -0.48 -5.11
C LEU A 107 -15.58 1.01 -5.43
N LEU A 108 -16.53 1.72 -4.81
CA LEU A 108 -16.61 3.18 -4.87
C LEU A 108 -15.34 3.81 -4.32
N LEU A 109 -14.91 4.89 -4.97
CA LEU A 109 -13.72 5.64 -4.65
C LEU A 109 -14.11 6.96 -4.01
N HIS A 110 -13.40 7.30 -2.94
CA HIS A 110 -13.40 8.61 -2.31
C HIS A 110 -12.13 9.33 -2.75
N VAL A 111 -12.25 10.39 -3.54
CA VAL A 111 -11.10 11.13 -4.06
C VAL A 111 -11.06 12.50 -3.40
N SER A 112 -9.97 12.81 -2.71
CA SER A 112 -9.73 14.14 -2.15
C SER A 112 -8.61 14.85 -2.92
N VAL A 113 -8.81 16.12 -3.22
CA VAL A 113 -7.91 17.00 -3.96
C VAL A 113 -7.45 18.10 -3.03
N HIS A 114 -6.28 17.92 -2.42
CA HIS A 114 -5.78 18.89 -1.44
C HIS A 114 -5.03 20.07 -2.07
N GLN A 115 -4.79 20.04 -3.39
CA GLN A 115 -4.18 21.13 -4.15
C GLN A 115 -4.86 21.27 -5.52
N TRP A 116 -5.87 22.14 -5.60
CA TRP A 116 -6.49 22.51 -6.86
C TRP A 116 -5.57 23.52 -7.60
N GLY A 117 -4.89 23.07 -8.66
CA GLY A 117 -3.95 23.91 -9.42
C GLY A 117 -3.50 23.26 -10.73
N ALA A 118 -2.53 23.87 -11.41
CA ALA A 118 -2.03 23.48 -12.74
C ALA A 118 -1.59 22.00 -12.88
N TYR A 119 -1.43 21.28 -11.76
CA TYR A 119 -1.08 19.85 -11.72
C TYR A 119 -2.25 18.89 -12.01
N LEU A 120 -3.51 19.28 -11.83
CA LEU A 120 -4.66 18.42 -12.18
C LEU A 120 -5.14 18.62 -13.61
N SER A 121 -4.93 19.80 -14.18
CA SER A 121 -5.15 20.05 -15.60
C SER A 121 -4.06 19.33 -16.42
N ASN A 122 -4.35 18.09 -16.81
CA ASN A 122 -3.55 17.19 -17.65
C ASN A 122 -2.45 16.34 -16.98
N SER A 123 -2.54 16.00 -15.69
CA SER A 123 -1.65 14.95 -15.15
C SER A 123 -2.13 13.54 -15.55
N PRO A 124 -1.20 12.58 -15.77
CA PRO A 124 -1.57 11.18 -16.00
C PRO A 124 -2.42 10.58 -14.89
N GLN A 125 -2.22 11.01 -13.64
CA GLN A 125 -2.99 10.58 -12.48
C GLN A 125 -4.44 11.04 -12.56
N SER A 126 -4.67 12.31 -12.89
CA SER A 126 -6.03 12.85 -13.00
C SER A 126 -6.79 12.18 -14.14
N GLN A 127 -6.16 11.99 -15.30
CA GLN A 127 -6.75 11.24 -16.42
C GLN A 127 -7.17 9.82 -16.03
N LYS A 128 -6.32 9.07 -15.31
CA LYS A 128 -6.66 7.73 -14.84
C LYS A 128 -7.83 7.74 -13.85
N ILE A 129 -7.86 8.68 -12.92
CA ILE A 129 -8.98 8.78 -11.97
C ILE A 129 -10.26 9.19 -12.68
N PHE A 130 -10.22 10.17 -13.58
CA PHE A 130 -11.36 10.54 -14.41
C PHE A 130 -11.83 9.38 -15.30
N SER A 131 -10.96 8.47 -15.75
CA SER A 131 -11.42 7.26 -16.46
C SER A 131 -12.33 6.35 -15.60
N GLN A 132 -12.32 6.53 -14.27
CA GLN A 132 -13.13 5.79 -13.31
C GLN A 132 -14.34 6.61 -12.81
N MET A 133 -14.80 7.66 -13.51
CA MET A 133 -15.92 8.52 -13.07
C MET A 133 -17.15 7.76 -12.51
N PRO A 134 -17.60 6.61 -13.08
CA PRO A 134 -18.76 5.88 -12.53
C PRO A 134 -18.56 5.36 -11.10
N ARG A 135 -17.31 5.25 -10.64
CA ARG A 135 -16.94 4.74 -9.33
C ARG A 135 -16.63 5.85 -8.33
N ILE A 136 -16.50 7.11 -8.76
CA ILE A 136 -16.19 8.23 -7.86
C ILE A 136 -17.46 8.66 -7.16
N CYS A 137 -17.55 8.38 -5.86
CA CYS A 137 -18.73 8.71 -5.04
C CYS A 137 -18.64 10.11 -4.43
N SER A 138 -17.43 10.60 -4.18
CA SER A 138 -17.17 11.95 -3.68
C SER A 138 -15.87 12.49 -4.26
N LEU A 139 -15.87 13.80 -4.51
CA LEU A 139 -14.73 14.60 -4.93
C LEU A 139 -14.69 15.83 -4.03
N GLU A 140 -13.75 15.88 -3.09
CA GLU A 140 -13.58 16.96 -2.12
C GLU A 140 -12.26 17.70 -2.29
#